data_AF-F9HIC6-F1
#
_entry.id   AF-F9HIC6-F1
#
_cell.length_a   1.000
_cell.length_b   1.000
_cell.length_c   1.000
_cell.angle_alpha   90.00
_cell.angle_beta   90.00
_cell.angle_gamma   90.00
#
_symmetry.space_group_name_H-M   'P 1'
#
loop_
_entity.id
_entity.type
_entity.pdbx_description
1 polymer ?
#
loop_
_entity_poly.entity_id
_entity_poly.type
_entity_poly.pdbx_seq_one_letter_code
_entity_poly.pdbx_strand_id
1 'polypeptide(L)'
;MSATTFGTWAGTAINDTSSVVAAGYSYTQTAGDLATIVKLSRALMIVPTCLLFAGVRYIRSKSTKKKIELKKIFPWFILWFMCASLISSLKIVPSFFLVFTKLSSQWFMAMALVGIGTQVSFGQFKRAGVAPLLTGAFAWFVVAVTSLIIQYFFR
;
A
#
# COMPACT_ATOMS: atom_id res chain seq x y z
N MET A 1 -3.62 -3.44 -22.63
CA MET A 1 -4.46 -3.04 -21.47
C MET A 1 -4.58 -1.52 -21.46
N SER A 2 -5.74 -0.94 -21.12
CA SER A 2 -5.84 0.51 -20.94
C SER A 2 -5.07 0.95 -19.69
N ALA A 3 -4.67 2.23 -19.62
CA ALA A 3 -3.99 2.79 -18.44
C ALA A 3 -4.78 2.56 -17.14
N THR A 4 -6.12 2.59 -17.22
CA THR A 4 -7.02 2.28 -16.11
C THR A 4 -6.91 0.83 -15.65
N THR A 5 -7.01 -0.14 -16.57
CA THR A 5 -6.91 -1.57 -16.23
C THR A 5 -5.53 -1.90 -15.67
N PHE A 6 -4.46 -1.38 -16.27
CA PHE A 6 -3.11 -1.61 -15.76
C PHE A 6 -2.91 -0.99 -14.38
N GLY A 7 -3.38 0.24 -14.15
CA GLY A 7 -3.29 0.89 -12.84
C GLY A 7 -4.02 0.10 -11.75
N THR A 8 -5.26 -0.34 -12.03
CA THR A 8 -6.00 -1.17 -11.08
C THR A 8 -5.30 -2.50 -10.81
N TRP A 9 -4.82 -3.18 -11.85
CA TRP A 9 -4.07 -4.44 -11.72
C TRP A 9 -2.75 -4.28 -10.95
N ALA A 10 -1.96 -3.26 -11.26
CA ALA A 10 -0.71 -3.00 -10.56
C ALA A 10 -0.97 -2.73 -9.06
N GLY A 11 -1.99 -1.93 -8.73
CA GLY A 11 -2.37 -1.63 -7.34
C GLY A 11 -2.91 -2.82 -6.55
N THR A 12 -3.56 -3.78 -7.21
CA THR A 12 -4.08 -5.00 -6.56
C THR A 12 -3.04 -6.12 -6.48
N ALA A 13 -2.30 -6.35 -7.56
CA ALA A 13 -1.39 -7.49 -7.70
C ALA A 13 -0.05 -7.30 -7.01
N ILE A 14 0.53 -6.09 -7.08
CA ILE A 14 1.83 -5.83 -6.48
C ILE A 14 1.63 -5.58 -4.98
N ASN A 15 2.33 -6.34 -4.13
CA ASN A 15 2.11 -6.34 -2.68
C ASN A 15 2.83 -5.21 -1.95
N ASP A 16 3.92 -4.67 -2.48
CA ASP A 16 4.65 -3.57 -1.87
C ASP A 16 4.25 -2.21 -2.48
N THR A 17 4.07 -1.18 -1.66
CA THR A 17 3.58 0.13 -2.14
C THR A 17 4.59 0.85 -3.02
N SER A 18 5.88 0.72 -2.74
CA SER A 18 6.93 1.41 -3.50
C SER A 18 7.08 0.81 -4.91
N SER A 19 7.00 -0.51 -5.01
CA SER A 19 7.02 -1.23 -6.29
C SER A 19 5.74 -1.02 -7.12
N VAL A 20 4.56 -0.89 -6.49
CA VAL A 20 3.32 -0.50 -7.20
C VAL A 20 3.51 0.85 -7.90
N VAL A 21 4.04 1.82 -7.15
CA VAL A 21 4.15 3.19 -7.63
C VAL A 21 5.18 3.28 -8.76
N ALA A 22 6.32 2.61 -8.60
CA ALA A 22 7.33 2.49 -9.65
C ALA A 22 6.73 1.86 -10.93
N ALA A 23 6.10 0.68 -10.83
CA ALA A 23 5.52 -0.01 -11.97
C ALA A 23 4.41 0.79 -12.66
N GLY A 24 3.54 1.45 -11.88
CA GLY A 24 2.44 2.26 -12.38
C GLY A 24 2.91 3.47 -13.18
N TYR A 25 3.83 4.27 -12.62
CA TYR A 25 4.37 5.45 -13.29
C TYR A 25 5.29 5.11 -14.46
N SER A 26 5.96 3.95 -14.45
CA SER A 26 6.72 3.46 -15.62
C SER A 26 5.83 3.12 -16.82
N TYR A 27 4.53 2.81 -16.60
CA TYR A 27 3.59 2.57 -17.69
C TYR A 27 3.01 3.88 -18.22
N THR A 28 2.27 4.62 -17.39
CA THR A 28 1.75 5.97 -17.70
C THR A 28 1.45 6.74 -16.41
N GLN A 29 1.41 8.08 -16.48
CA GLN A 29 1.07 8.93 -15.32
C GLN A 29 -0.30 8.58 -14.73
N THR A 30 -1.30 8.36 -15.59
CA THR A 30 -2.66 7.98 -15.18
C THR A 30 -2.71 6.60 -14.53
N ALA A 31 -1.92 5.65 -15.01
CA ALA A 31 -1.86 4.32 -14.40
C ALA A 31 -1.19 4.35 -13.01
N GLY A 32 -0.11 5.14 -12.86
CA GLY A 32 0.55 5.37 -11.58
C GLY A 32 -0.39 5.98 -10.52
N ASP A 33 -1.18 6.97 -10.92
CA ASP A 33 -2.18 7.60 -10.03
C ASP A 33 -3.21 6.58 -9.56
N LEU A 34 -3.80 5.83 -10.47
CA LEU A 34 -4.81 4.82 -10.14
C LEU A 34 -4.23 3.68 -9.30
N ALA A 35 -3.04 3.19 -9.63
CA ALA A 35 -2.37 2.14 -8.86
C ALA A 35 -2.11 2.59 -7.42
N THR A 36 -1.67 3.83 -7.24
CA THR A 36 -1.43 4.44 -5.92
C THR A 36 -2.74 4.56 -5.13
N ILE A 37 -3.81 5.04 -5.75
CA ILE A 37 -5.13 5.15 -5.11
C ILE A 37 -5.63 3.79 -4.63
N VAL A 38 -5.59 2.77 -5.51
CA VAL A 38 -6.02 1.41 -5.18
C VAL A 38 -5.20 0.85 -4.01
N LYS A 39 -3.88 1.09 -4.02
CA LYS A 39 -2.98 0.62 -2.97
C LYS A 39 -3.26 1.28 -1.62
N LEU A 40 -3.44 2.59 -1.61
CA LEU A 40 -3.71 3.35 -0.40
C LEU A 40 -5.13 3.10 0.14
N SER A 41 -6.11 2.85 -0.73
CA SER A 41 -7.45 2.42 -0.33
C SER A 41 -7.41 1.10 0.45
N ARG A 42 -6.60 0.13 0.01
CA ARG A 42 -6.38 -1.12 0.75
C ARG A 42 -5.67 -0.88 2.09
N ALA A 43 -4.70 0.03 2.13
CA ALA A 43 -4.06 0.41 3.40
C ALA A 43 -5.06 1.09 4.36
N LEU A 44 -6.01 1.88 3.85
CA LEU A 44 -7.07 2.49 4.64
C LEU A 44 -7.99 1.43 5.27
N MET A 45 -8.22 0.28 4.62
CA MET A 45 -8.97 -0.85 5.18
C MET A 45 -8.31 -1.48 6.43
N ILE A 46 -7.06 -1.15 6.73
CA ILE A 46 -6.43 -1.51 8.02
C ILE A 46 -7.17 -0.83 9.18
N VAL A 47 -7.67 0.41 9.03
CA VAL A 47 -8.41 1.12 10.09
C VAL A 47 -9.67 0.37 10.53
N PRO A 48 -10.65 0.06 9.65
CA PRO A 48 -11.84 -0.67 10.06
C PRO A 48 -11.48 -2.07 10.60
N THR A 49 -10.47 -2.73 10.03
CA THR A 49 -10.00 -4.03 10.51
C THR A 49 -9.45 -3.93 11.94
N CYS A 50 -8.61 -2.94 12.23
CA CYS A 50 -8.08 -2.69 13.56
C CYS A 50 -9.17 -2.32 14.56
N LEU A 51 -10.14 -1.47 14.17
CA LEU A 51 -11.28 -1.13 15.02
C LEU A 51 -12.16 -2.35 15.33
N LEU A 52 -12.37 -3.23 14.35
CA LEU A 52 -13.12 -4.47 14.51
C LEU A 52 -12.40 -5.41 15.48
N PHE A 53 -11.09 -5.66 15.28
CA PHE A 53 -10.30 -6.47 16.20
C PHE A 53 -10.23 -5.87 17.61
N ALA A 54 -10.09 -4.54 17.73
CA ALA A 54 -10.14 -3.84 19.00
C ALA A 54 -11.49 -4.02 19.70
N GLY A 55 -12.61 -3.90 18.98
CA GLY A 55 -13.96 -4.12 19.49
C GLY A 55 -14.18 -5.55 19.96
N VAL A 56 -13.80 -6.55 19.15
CA VAL A 56 -13.88 -7.98 19.52
C VAL A 56 -13.02 -8.27 20.76
N ARG A 57 -11.80 -7.72 20.81
CA ARG A 57 -10.90 -7.86 21.96
C ARG A 57 -11.48 -7.20 23.21
N TYR A 58 -12.11 -6.03 23.10
CA TYR A 58 -12.74 -5.32 24.21
C TYR A 58 -13.90 -6.14 24.81
N ILE A 59 -14.77 -6.70 23.95
CA ILE A 59 -15.87 -7.57 24.39
C ILE A 59 -15.34 -8.83 25.08
N ARG A 60 -14.29 -9.48 24.53
CA ARG A 60 -13.66 -10.67 25.14
C ARG A 60 -12.85 -10.34 26.40
N SER A 61 -12.29 -9.14 26.51
CA SER A 61 -11.46 -8.71 27.64
C SER A 61 -12.25 -8.30 28.89
N LYS A 62 -13.59 -8.33 28.87
CA LYS A 62 -14.39 -8.28 30.12
C LYS A 62 -13.96 -9.34 31.14
N SER A 63 -13.29 -10.41 30.71
CA SER A 63 -12.73 -11.46 31.59
C SER A 63 -11.29 -11.23 32.08
N THR A 64 -10.58 -10.17 31.66
CA THR A 64 -9.18 -9.94 32.09
C THR A 64 -8.87 -8.44 32.20
N LYS A 65 -8.54 -7.98 33.41
CA LYS A 65 -8.24 -6.58 33.79
C LYS A 65 -6.92 -6.00 33.21
N LYS A 66 -6.49 -6.39 32.01
CA LYS A 66 -5.33 -5.76 31.35
C LYS A 66 -5.80 -4.62 30.46
N LYS A 67 -5.49 -3.37 30.83
CA LYS A 67 -5.69 -2.19 29.98
C LYS A 67 -4.84 -2.34 28.71
N ILE A 68 -5.48 -2.58 27.58
CA ILE A 68 -4.82 -2.59 26.26
C ILE A 68 -4.75 -1.14 25.78
N GLU A 69 -3.54 -0.61 25.58
CA GLU A 69 -3.34 0.72 25.01
C GLU A 69 -3.59 0.72 23.50
N LEU A 70 -4.86 0.93 23.12
CA LEU A 70 -5.28 1.00 21.71
C LEU A 70 -4.48 2.02 20.88
N LYS A 71 -3.96 3.08 21.52
CA LYS A 71 -3.15 4.14 20.90
C LYS A 71 -1.79 3.63 20.36
N LYS A 72 -1.23 2.54 20.90
CA LYS A 72 0.00 1.91 20.39
C LYS A 72 -0.24 0.98 19.21
N ILE A 73 -1.47 0.46 19.09
CA ILE A 73 -1.86 -0.48 18.02
C ILE A 73 -2.30 0.30 16.78
N PHE A 74 -2.77 1.53 16.96
CA PHE A 74 -3.27 2.34 15.85
C PHE A 74 -2.13 2.84 14.93
N PRO A 75 -2.18 2.55 13.61
CA PRO A 75 -1.14 3.01 12.68
C PRO A 75 -1.32 4.50 12.39
N TRP A 76 -0.47 5.34 12.99
CA TRP A 76 -0.53 6.80 12.85
C TRP A 76 -0.47 7.29 11.40
N PHE A 77 0.22 6.58 10.52
CA PHE A 77 0.27 6.87 9.08
C PHE A 77 -1.12 7.02 8.45
N ILE A 78 -2.10 6.23 8.89
CA ILE A 78 -3.42 6.24 8.27
C ILE A 78 -4.19 7.51 8.61
N LEU A 79 -4.00 8.05 9.82
CA LEU A 79 -4.62 9.31 10.23
C LEU A 79 -4.09 10.47 9.37
N TRP A 80 -2.77 10.53 9.16
CA TRP A 80 -2.15 11.52 8.28
C TRP A 80 -2.61 11.38 6.83
N PHE A 81 -2.70 10.15 6.31
CA PHE A 81 -3.23 9.90 4.96
C PHE A 81 -4.68 10.38 4.81
N MET A 82 -5.54 10.07 5.79
CA MET A 82 -6.95 10.48 5.77
C MET A 82 -7.10 12.01 5.82
N CYS A 83 -6.34 12.69 6.70
CA CYS A 83 -6.32 14.16 6.74
C CYS A 83 -5.85 14.76 5.41
N ALA A 84 -4.76 14.25 4.83
CA ALA A 84 -4.25 14.72 3.54
C ALA A 84 -5.26 14.48 2.40
N SER A 85 -5.94 13.32 2.39
CA SER A 85 -6.99 13.02 1.42
C SER A 85 -8.17 13.96 1.54
N LEU A 86 -8.62 14.29 2.75
CA LEU A 86 -9.71 15.24 2.97
C LEU A 86 -9.34 16.65 2.50
N ILE A 87 -8.14 17.13 2.85
CA ILE A 87 -7.63 18.43 2.42
C ILE A 87 -7.57 18.51 0.88
N SER A 88 -7.10 17.45 0.23
CA SER A 88 -7.05 17.36 -1.24
C SER A 88 -8.46 17.32 -1.85
N SER A 89 -9.39 16.55 -1.29
CA SER A 89 -10.77 16.42 -1.78
C SER A 89 -11.58 17.71 -1.65
N LEU A 90 -11.35 18.49 -0.59
CA LEU A 90 -12.03 19.77 -0.37
C LEU A 90 -11.51 20.90 -1.27
N LYS A 91 -10.54 20.63 -2.14
CA LYS A 91 -9.90 21.61 -3.05
C LYS A 91 -9.40 22.88 -2.33
N ILE A 92 -9.04 22.74 -1.05
CA ILE A 92 -8.48 23.83 -0.23
C ILE A 92 -7.10 24.24 -0.78
N VAL A 93 -6.41 23.30 -1.44
CA VAL A 93 -5.06 23.47 -1.96
C VAL A 93 -5.08 23.92 -3.43
N PRO A 94 -4.35 25.00 -3.79
CA PRO A 94 -4.20 25.44 -5.17
C PRO A 94 -3.62 24.34 -6.09
N SER A 95 -4.08 24.28 -7.34
CA SER A 95 -3.65 23.27 -8.32
C SER A 95 -2.14 23.23 -8.55
N PHE A 96 -1.47 24.39 -8.55
CA PHE A 96 -0.02 24.49 -8.66
C PHE A 96 0.72 23.75 -7.54
N PHE A 97 0.21 23.82 -6.31
CA PHE A 97 0.82 23.17 -5.16
C PHE A 97 0.66 21.64 -5.22
N LEU A 98 -0.42 21.14 -5.83
CA LEU A 98 -0.61 19.71 -6.07
C LEU A 98 0.42 19.13 -7.04
N VAL A 99 0.77 19.88 -8.10
CA VAL A 99 1.83 19.46 -9.05
C VAL A 99 3.17 19.36 -8.35
N PHE A 100 3.54 20.38 -7.56
CA PHE A 100 4.78 20.39 -6.78
C PHE A 100 4.84 19.25 -5.75
N THR A 101 3.73 19.01 -5.04
CA THR A 101 3.61 17.91 -4.06
C THR A 101 3.78 16.55 -4.73
N LYS A 102 3.20 16.36 -5.92
CA LYS A 102 3.31 15.11 -6.67
C LYS A 102 4.75 14.83 -7.11
N LEU A 103 5.43 15.86 -7.66
CA LEU A 103 6.84 15.75 -8.04
C LEU A 103 7.72 15.45 -6.82
N SER A 104 7.51 16.18 -5.72
CA SER A 104 8.25 15.99 -4.47
C SER A 104 8.04 14.58 -3.89
N SER A 105 6.80 14.07 -3.96
CA SER A 105 6.48 12.70 -3.53
C SER A 105 7.23 11.65 -4.34
N GLN A 106 7.38 11.83 -5.66
CA GLN A 106 8.15 10.91 -6.49
C GLN A 106 9.64 10.89 -6.09
N TRP A 107 10.23 12.07 -5.83
CA TRP A 107 11.60 12.17 -5.34
C TRP A 107 11.79 11.54 -3.96
N PHE A 108 10.87 11.77 -3.03
CA PHE A 108 10.91 11.17 -1.69
C PHE A 108 10.76 9.64 -1.75
N MET A 109 9.90 9.11 -2.62
CA MET A 109 9.81 7.67 -2.85
C MET A 109 11.09 7.10 -3.44
N ALA A 110 11.70 7.78 -4.42
CA ALA A 110 12.98 7.34 -4.99
C ALA A 110 14.08 7.28 -3.93
N MET A 111 14.21 8.32 -3.10
CA MET A 111 15.18 8.34 -1.99
C MET A 111 14.91 7.24 -0.95
N ALA A 112 13.64 7.01 -0.59
CA ALA A 112 13.27 5.95 0.33
C ALA A 112 13.63 4.56 -0.24
N LEU A 113 13.36 4.32 -1.52
CA LEU A 113 13.70 3.08 -2.23
C LEU A 113 15.22 2.84 -2.27
N VAL A 114 16.01 3.89 -2.52
CA VAL A 114 17.47 3.81 -2.45
C VAL A 114 17.92 3.42 -1.03
N GLY A 115 17.36 4.06 0.00
CA GLY A 115 17.67 3.73 1.39
C GLY A 115 17.29 2.31 1.80
N ILE A 116 16.17 1.78 1.30
CA ILE A 116 15.79 0.37 1.50
C ILE A 116 16.79 -0.55 0.77
N GLY A 117 17.17 -0.20 -0.46
CA GLY A 117 18.13 -0.95 -1.26
C GLY A 117 19.51 -1.07 -0.59
N THR A 118 19.99 -0.03 0.09
CA THR A 118 21.29 -0.08 0.79
C THR A 118 21.27 -0.94 2.06
N GLN A 119 20.09 -1.23 2.62
CA GLN A 119 19.95 -2.17 3.74
C GLN A 119 19.93 -3.64 3.28
N VAL A 120 19.77 -3.91 1.99
CA VAL A 120 19.76 -5.28 1.46
C VAL A 120 21.19 -5.83 1.45
N SER A 121 21.44 -6.85 2.28
CA SER A 121 22.71 -7.57 2.27
C SER A 121 22.60 -8.88 1.49
N PHE A 122 23.49 -9.07 0.51
CA PHE A 122 23.59 -10.33 -0.24
C PHE A 122 23.88 -11.54 0.67
N GLY A 123 24.54 -11.32 1.82
CA GLY A 123 24.82 -12.35 2.82
C GLY A 123 23.55 -12.87 3.50
N GLN A 124 22.61 -12.00 3.88
CA GLN A 124 21.32 -12.43 4.43
C GLN A 124 20.50 -13.20 3.38
N PHE A 125 20.56 -12.77 2.12
CA PHE A 125 19.87 -13.41 1.01
C PHE A 125 20.36 -14.85 0.78
N LYS A 126 21.70 -15.06 0.77
CA LYS A 126 22.28 -16.41 0.67
C LYS A 126 21.90 -17.31 1.86
N ARG A 127 21.85 -16.77 3.08
CA ARG A 127 21.46 -17.52 4.29
C ARG A 127 19.98 -17.89 4.31
N ALA A 128 19.12 -17.04 3.76
CA ALA A 128 17.69 -17.31 3.63
C ALA A 128 17.38 -18.43 2.62
N GLY A 129 18.28 -18.65 1.65
CA GLY A 129 18.14 -19.70 0.64
C GLY A 129 17.05 -19.39 -0.40
N VAL A 130 16.80 -20.35 -1.29
CA VAL A 130 15.82 -20.20 -2.40
C VAL A 130 14.38 -20.45 -1.98
N ALA A 131 14.15 -21.16 -0.87
CA ALA A 131 12.80 -21.55 -0.45
C ALA A 131 11.88 -20.35 -0.18
N PRO A 132 12.27 -19.29 0.56
CA PRO A 132 11.42 -18.11 0.77
C PRO A 132 11.11 -17.37 -0.54
N LEU A 133 12.05 -17.37 -1.49
CA LEU A 133 11.86 -16.73 -2.81
C LEU A 133 10.81 -17.46 -3.63
N LEU A 134 10.86 -18.80 -3.66
CA LEU A 134 9.88 -19.61 -4.37
C LEU A 134 8.49 -19.46 -3.77
N THR A 135 8.37 -19.48 -2.44
CA THR A 135 7.07 -19.28 -1.76
C THR A 135 6.51 -17.90 -2.03
N GLY A 136 7.35 -16.86 -1.97
CA GLY A 136 6.98 -15.48 -2.29
C GLY A 136 6.57 -15.33 -3.76
N ALA A 137 7.33 -15.91 -4.68
CA ALA A 137 7.04 -15.89 -6.12
C ALA A 137 5.74 -16.62 -6.45
N PHE A 138 5.48 -17.78 -5.83
CA PHE A 138 4.24 -18.51 -6.02
C PHE A 138 3.04 -17.73 -5.47
N ALA A 139 3.15 -17.19 -4.26
CA ALA A 139 2.09 -16.35 -3.68
C ALA A 139 1.81 -15.12 -4.55
N TRP A 140 2.86 -14.46 -5.04
CA TRP A 140 2.74 -13.33 -5.96
C TRP A 140 2.07 -13.73 -7.27
N PHE A 141 2.46 -14.86 -7.87
CA PHE A 141 1.86 -15.39 -9.09
C PHE A 141 0.36 -15.67 -8.91
N VAL A 142 -0.03 -16.33 -7.82
CA VAL A 142 -1.44 -16.59 -7.50
C VAL A 142 -2.23 -15.29 -7.37
N VAL A 143 -1.71 -14.30 -6.64
CA VAL A 143 -2.38 -12.99 -6.49
C VAL A 143 -2.48 -12.25 -7.82
N ALA A 144 -1.42 -12.29 -8.63
CA ALA A 144 -1.39 -11.65 -9.95
C ALA A 144 -2.42 -12.28 -10.90
N VAL A 145 -2.48 -13.61 -10.97
CA VAL A 145 -3.41 -14.36 -11.82
C VAL A 145 -4.85 -14.17 -11.35
N THR A 146 -5.13 -14.34 -10.05
CA THR A 146 -6.49 -14.15 -9.50
C THR A 146 -6.98 -12.73 -9.71
N SER A 147 -6.14 -11.72 -9.48
CA SER A 147 -6.50 -10.33 -9.76
C SER A 147 -6.81 -10.08 -11.23
N LEU A 148 -6.08 -10.73 -12.16
CA LEU A 148 -6.25 -10.54 -13.59
C LEU A 148 -7.52 -11.25 -14.11
N ILE A 149 -7.82 -12.44 -13.58
CA ILE A 149 -9.07 -13.17 -13.83
C ILE A 149 -10.28 -12.35 -13.38
N ILE A 150 -10.26 -11.82 -12.16
CA ILE A 150 -11.37 -11.00 -11.63
C ILE A 150 -11.61 -9.78 -12.53
N GLN A 151 -10.55 -9.10 -12.95
CA GLN A 151 -10.67 -7.94 -13.84
C GLN A 151 -11.14 -8.31 -15.26
N TYR A 152 -10.88 -9.52 -15.73
CA TYR A 152 -11.39 -9.98 -17.03
C TYR A 152 -12.89 -10.28 -16.97
N PHE A 153 -13.37 -10.87 -15.87
CA PHE A 153 -14.79 -11.21 -15.68
C PHE A 153 -15.67 -10.01 -15.28
N PHE A 154 -15.14 -9.03 -14.56
CA PHE A 154 -15.87 -7.83 -14.11
C PHE A 154 -15.70 -6.62 -15.04
N ARG A 155 -15.23 -6.85 -16.28
CA ARG A 155 -15.11 -5.81 -17.32
C ARG A 155 -16.40 -5.65 -18.11
#